data_AF-A0A976QBD7-F1
#
_entry.id   AF-A0A976QBD7-F1
#
_cell.length_a   1.000
_cell.length_b   1.000
_cell.length_c   1.000
_cell.angle_alpha   90.00
_cell.angle_beta   90.00
_cell.angle_gamma   90.00
#
_symmetry.space_group_name_H-M   'P 1'
#
loop_
_entity.id
_entity.type
_entity.pdbx_description
1 polymer ?
#
loop_
_entity_poly.entity_id
_entity_poly.type
_entity_poly.pdbx_seq_one_letter_code
_entity_poly.pdbx_strand_id
1 'polypeptide(L)'
;MKRQCYWASLVLSIASSHSFAACRDITFESLNAAVQKAAAQGKSSGGYGLPLWATVVDETGAVCWLTTSGTPGATAGNMAWLGGRLSSVQKANTANAFSLDG
;
A
#
# COMPACT_ATOMS: atom_id res chain seq x y z
N MET A 1 25.02 -50.38 31.75
CA MET A 1 23.97 -49.36 31.90
C MET A 1 24.48 -48.02 31.37
N LYS A 2 24.04 -47.58 30.18
CA LYS A 2 24.28 -46.22 29.67
C LYS A 2 22.92 -45.63 29.31
N ARG A 3 22.48 -44.61 30.05
CA ARG A 3 21.17 -43.96 29.91
C ARG A 3 21.26 -42.92 28.80
N GLN A 4 20.51 -43.11 27.71
CA GLN A 4 20.30 -42.11 26.67
C GLN A 4 19.29 -41.08 27.17
N CYS A 5 19.72 -39.82 27.32
CA CYS A 5 18.84 -38.68 27.53
C CYS A 5 18.52 -38.07 26.15
N TYR A 6 17.34 -38.37 25.62
CA TYR A 6 16.82 -37.71 24.42
C TYR A 6 16.25 -36.34 24.82
N TRP A 7 16.91 -35.28 24.36
CA TRP A 7 16.45 -33.91 24.47
C TRP A 7 15.35 -33.66 23.43
N ALA A 8 14.08 -33.67 23.86
CA ALA A 8 12.96 -33.28 23.02
C ALA A 8 13.02 -31.77 22.76
N SER A 9 13.45 -31.37 21.56
CA SER A 9 13.37 -29.98 21.11
C SER A 9 11.96 -29.73 20.55
N LEU A 10 11.18 -28.91 21.25
CA LEU A 10 9.86 -28.44 20.80
C LEU A 10 10.07 -27.36 19.72
N VAL A 11 9.74 -27.66 18.47
CA VAL A 11 9.75 -26.68 17.37
C VAL A 11 8.38 -26.02 17.31
N LEU A 12 8.30 -24.74 17.69
CA LEU A 12 7.09 -23.92 17.58
C LEU A 12 7.05 -23.28 16.18
N SER A 13 6.29 -23.87 15.26
CA SER A 13 6.03 -23.29 13.94
C SER A 13 5.03 -22.14 14.08
N ILE A 14 5.51 -20.90 13.92
CA ILE A 14 4.64 -19.71 13.84
C ILE A 14 3.92 -19.77 12.49
N ALA A 15 2.63 -20.11 12.51
CA ALA A 15 1.75 -19.93 11.35
C ALA A 15 1.38 -18.45 11.25
N SER A 16 2.12 -17.68 10.44
CA SER A 16 1.77 -16.29 10.16
C SER A 16 0.56 -16.25 9.23
N SER A 17 -0.60 -15.86 9.77
CA SER A 17 -1.78 -15.50 8.97
C SER A 17 -1.46 -14.25 8.15
N HIS A 18 -1.10 -14.43 6.88
CA HIS A 18 -0.97 -13.32 5.95
C HIS A 18 -2.37 -12.99 5.43
N SER A 19 -2.90 -11.81 5.79
CA SER A 19 -4.11 -11.28 5.16
C SER A 19 -3.75 -10.84 3.74
N PHE A 20 -4.29 -11.53 2.74
CA PHE A 20 -4.21 -11.08 1.36
C PHE A 20 -5.21 -9.96 1.13
N ALA A 21 -4.80 -8.96 0.35
CA ALA A 21 -5.66 -7.83 0.04
C ALA A 21 -6.87 -8.30 -0.80
N ALA A 22 -8.10 -8.02 -0.36
CA ALA A 22 -9.31 -8.53 -1.02
C ALA A 22 -9.54 -7.90 -2.41
N CYS A 23 -9.29 -6.59 -2.54
CA CYS A 23 -9.23 -5.82 -3.79
C CYS A 23 -10.37 -6.02 -4.80
N ARG A 24 -11.59 -6.28 -4.30
CA ARG A 24 -12.72 -6.71 -5.14
C ARG A 24 -13.42 -5.54 -5.83
N ASP A 25 -13.43 -4.37 -5.18
CA ASP A 25 -14.34 -3.28 -5.55
C ASP A 25 -13.68 -2.18 -6.39
N ILE A 26 -12.35 -2.12 -6.44
CA ILE A 26 -11.61 -1.08 -7.15
C ILE A 26 -10.57 -1.71 -8.08
N THR A 27 -10.59 -1.32 -9.36
CA THR A 27 -9.60 -1.77 -10.34
C THR A 27 -8.39 -0.84 -10.39
N PHE A 28 -7.24 -1.37 -10.79
CA PHE A 28 -6.04 -0.55 -11.02
C PHE A 28 -6.31 0.60 -12.01
N GLU A 29 -7.06 0.34 -13.08
CA GLU A 29 -7.38 1.33 -14.11
C GLU A 29 -8.16 2.52 -13.52
N SER A 30 -9.12 2.25 -12.64
CA SER A 30 -9.90 3.30 -11.98
C SER A 30 -9.03 4.19 -11.09
N LEU A 31 -8.09 3.60 -10.34
CA LEU A 31 -7.11 4.35 -9.56
C LEU A 31 -6.18 5.17 -10.45
N ASN A 32 -5.72 4.57 -11.56
CA ASN A 32 -4.82 5.24 -12.49
C ASN A 32 -5.50 6.45 -13.16
N ALA A 33 -6.76 6.32 -13.57
CA ALA A 33 -7.52 7.45 -14.09
C ALA A 33 -7.71 8.55 -13.02
N ALA A 34 -8.02 8.16 -11.78
CA ALA A 34 -8.22 9.09 -10.68
C ALA A 34 -6.93 9.87 -10.33
N VAL A 35 -5.76 9.21 -10.30
CA VAL A 35 -4.49 9.86 -9.99
C VAL A 35 -4.11 10.89 -11.06
N GLN A 36 -4.36 10.60 -12.33
CA GLN A 36 -4.09 11.52 -13.44
C GLN A 36 -4.99 12.74 -13.39
N LYS A 37 -6.29 12.54 -13.08
CA LYS A 37 -7.24 13.64 -12.88
C LYS A 37 -6.84 14.54 -11.71
N ALA A 38 -6.47 13.96 -10.57
CA ALA A 38 -6.04 14.72 -9.40
C ALA A 38 -4.78 15.55 -9.68
N ALA A 39 -3.81 14.96 -10.40
CA ALA A 39 -2.59 15.67 -10.79
C ALA A 39 -2.86 16.87 -11.70
N ALA A 40 -3.79 16.73 -12.66
CA ALA A 40 -4.20 17.83 -13.53
C ALA A 40 -4.82 19.00 -12.75
N GLN A 41 -5.54 18.71 -11.67
CA GLN A 41 -6.16 19.72 -10.79
C GLN A 41 -5.18 20.33 -9.79
N GLY A 42 -4.05 19.68 -9.51
CA GLY A 42 -3.11 20.10 -8.46
C GLY A 42 -2.59 21.52 -8.60
N LYS A 43 -2.52 22.08 -9.82
CA LYS A 43 -2.10 23.48 -10.05
C LYS A 43 -3.22 24.48 -9.78
N SER A 44 -4.46 24.14 -10.11
CA SER A 44 -5.61 25.03 -9.90
C SER A 44 -6.11 25.03 -8.45
N SER A 45 -5.81 23.98 -7.69
CA SER A 45 -6.16 23.85 -6.27
C SER A 45 -5.11 24.42 -5.30
N GLY A 46 -4.08 25.12 -5.80
CA GLY A 46 -3.01 25.70 -4.98
C GLY A 46 -1.94 24.70 -4.51
N GLY A 47 -1.95 23.47 -5.05
CA GLY A 47 -0.87 22.51 -4.85
C GLY A 47 0.36 22.80 -5.71
N TYR A 48 1.46 22.10 -5.42
CA TYR A 48 2.74 22.30 -6.11
C TYR A 48 2.76 21.86 -7.58
N GLY A 49 1.68 21.24 -8.08
CA GLY A 49 1.62 20.71 -9.45
C GLY A 49 2.64 19.61 -9.75
N LEU A 50 3.15 18.93 -8.72
CA LEU A 50 4.13 17.87 -8.81
C LEU A 50 3.45 16.51 -9.00
N PRO A 51 4.13 15.54 -9.64
CA PRO A 51 3.66 14.16 -9.71
C PRO A 51 3.42 13.58 -8.32
N LEU A 52 2.31 12.86 -8.16
CA LEU A 52 1.84 12.36 -6.88
C LEU A 52 1.61 10.86 -6.90
N TRP A 53 1.71 10.24 -5.72
CA TRP A 53 1.40 8.82 -5.52
C TRP A 53 0.00 8.66 -4.95
N ALA A 54 -0.71 7.63 -5.42
CA ALA A 54 -2.01 7.25 -4.91
C ALA A 54 -2.01 5.77 -4.55
N THR A 55 -2.78 5.43 -3.51
CA THR A 55 -2.85 4.08 -2.97
C THR A 55 -4.30 3.75 -2.63
N VAL A 56 -4.70 2.52 -2.98
CA VAL A 56 -5.93 1.88 -2.50
C VAL A 56 -5.52 0.75 -1.58
N VAL A 57 -6.19 0.68 -0.44
CA VAL A 57 -6.04 -0.39 0.55
C VAL A 57 -7.40 -1.06 0.72
N ASP A 58 -7.39 -2.32 1.13
CA ASP A 58 -8.62 -3.00 1.54
C ASP A 58 -8.97 -2.69 3.01
N GLU A 59 -10.06 -3.29 3.50
CA GLU A 59 -10.57 -3.07 4.85
C GLU A 59 -9.59 -3.54 5.93
N THR A 60 -8.69 -4.48 5.60
CA THR A 60 -7.63 -4.95 6.50
C THR A 60 -6.41 -4.02 6.53
N GLY A 61 -6.37 -3.00 5.67
CA GLY A 61 -5.23 -2.10 5.48
C GLY A 61 -4.13 -2.68 4.59
N ALA A 62 -4.41 -3.79 3.90
CA ALA A 62 -3.48 -4.35 2.93
C ALA A 62 -3.53 -3.55 1.63
N VAL A 63 -2.36 -3.27 1.05
CA VAL A 63 -2.28 -2.49 -0.19
C VAL A 63 -2.81 -3.31 -1.35
N CYS A 64 -3.85 -2.80 -2.00
CA CYS A 64 -4.36 -3.32 -3.25
C CYS A 64 -3.57 -2.77 -4.42
N TRP A 65 -3.71 -1.48 -4.66
CA TRP A 65 -3.12 -0.81 -5.81
C TRP A 65 -2.32 0.40 -5.37
N LEU A 66 -1.23 0.63 -6.08
CA LEU A 66 -0.38 1.79 -5.89
C LEU A 66 0.12 2.26 -7.24
N THR A 67 -0.07 3.54 -7.53
CA THR A 67 0.32 4.15 -8.80
C THR A 67 0.78 5.59 -8.57
N THR A 68 1.35 6.19 -9.61
CA THR A 68 1.80 7.58 -9.63
C THR A 68 1.24 8.28 -10.86
N SER A 69 1.01 9.60 -10.76
CA SER A 69 0.69 10.41 -11.94
C SER A 69 1.92 10.68 -12.82
N GLY A 70 3.13 10.40 -12.33
CA GLY A 70 4.37 10.45 -13.10
C GLY A 70 4.61 9.17 -13.90
N THR A 71 5.86 8.93 -14.31
CA THR A 71 6.25 7.67 -14.96
C THR A 71 6.40 6.56 -13.92
N PRO A 72 5.65 5.44 -14.01
CA PRO A 72 5.77 4.32 -13.09
C PRO A 72 7.01 3.46 -13.38
N GLY A 73 7.26 2.47 -12.53
CA GLY A 73 8.33 1.47 -12.72
C GLY A 73 9.67 1.88 -12.11
N ALA A 74 10.76 1.31 -12.62
CA ALA A 74 12.11 1.47 -12.06
C ALA A 74 12.59 2.94 -12.06
N THR A 75 12.11 3.75 -13.01
CA THR A 75 12.47 5.17 -13.14
C THR A 75 11.58 6.10 -12.31
N ALA A 76 10.58 5.56 -11.59
CA ALA A 76 9.61 6.36 -10.87
C ALA A 76 10.24 7.29 -9.83
N GLY A 77 11.37 6.91 -9.23
CA GLY A 77 12.06 7.76 -8.26
C GLY A 77 12.65 9.05 -8.82
N ASN A 78 12.85 9.13 -10.14
CA ASN A 78 13.31 10.33 -10.83
C ASN A 78 12.15 11.19 -11.36
N MET A 79 10.93 10.64 -11.37
CA MET A 79 9.75 11.25 -11.98
C MET A 79 8.65 11.56 -10.95
N ALA A 80 8.76 11.05 -9.72
CA ALA A 80 7.93 11.38 -8.57
C ALA A 80 8.74 11.17 -7.29
N TRP A 81 8.49 11.96 -6.25
CA TRP A 81 9.22 11.83 -4.99
C TRP A 81 8.94 10.47 -4.34
N LEU A 82 9.96 9.64 -4.14
CA LEU A 82 9.80 8.29 -3.56
C LEU A 82 9.20 8.32 -2.15
N GLY A 83 9.47 9.36 -1.35
CA GLY A 83 8.84 9.54 -0.04
C GLY A 83 7.32 9.65 -0.11
N GLY A 84 6.79 10.20 -1.22
CA GLY A 84 5.34 10.27 -1.47
C GLY A 84 4.67 8.90 -1.58
N ARG A 85 5.42 7.87 -2.01
CA ARG A 85 4.90 6.50 -2.15
C ARG A 85 4.47 5.89 -0.83
N LEU A 86 5.31 5.98 0.20
CA LEU A 86 4.95 5.46 1.52
C LEU A 86 3.97 6.39 2.24
N SER A 87 4.06 7.70 2.02
CA SER A 87 3.10 8.64 2.58
C SER A 87 1.68 8.39 2.08
N SER A 88 1.49 8.07 0.79
CA SER A 88 0.16 7.76 0.25
C SER A 88 -0.43 6.49 0.86
N VAL A 89 0.38 5.46 1.10
CA VAL A 89 -0.04 4.23 1.80
C VAL A 89 -0.49 4.54 3.22
N GLN A 90 0.30 5.31 3.98
CA GLN A 90 -0.05 5.67 5.35
C GLN A 90 -1.33 6.51 5.41
N LYS A 91 -1.50 7.45 4.48
CA LYS A 91 -2.74 8.24 4.38
C LYS A 91 -3.95 7.36 4.07
N ALA A 92 -3.82 6.43 3.12
CA ALA A 92 -4.90 5.50 2.78
C ALA A 92 -5.29 4.61 3.97
N ASN A 93 -4.30 4.06 4.68
CA ASN A 93 -4.54 3.26 5.89
C ASN A 93 -5.15 4.07 7.03
N THR A 94 -4.74 5.33 7.19
CA THR A 94 -5.35 6.23 8.18
C THR A 94 -6.81 6.50 7.81
N ALA A 95 -7.09 6.83 6.55
CA ALA A 95 -8.47 7.06 6.10
C ALA A 95 -9.35 5.83 6.31
N ASN A 96 -8.85 4.62 5.98
CA ASN A 96 -9.54 3.36 6.21
C ASN A 96 -9.80 3.10 7.71
N ALA A 97 -8.77 3.25 8.55
CA ALA A 97 -8.87 2.94 9.98
C ALA A 97 -9.76 3.92 10.78
N PHE A 98 -9.95 5.13 10.28
CA PHE A 98 -10.75 6.17 10.93
C PHE A 98 -12.03 6.53 10.16
N SER A 99 -12.45 5.69 9.20
CA SER A 99 -13.78 5.80 8.60
C SER A 99 -14.81 5.21 9.57
N LEU A 100 -15.85 5.98 9.92
CA LEU A 100 -16.88 5.56 10.89
C LEU A 100 -18.09 4.90 10.22
N ASP A 101 -18.21 5.06 8.90
CA ASP A 101 -19.38 4.73 8.11
C ASP A 101 -19.12 3.78 6.95
N GLY A 102 -17.86 3.35 6.74
CA GLY A 102 -17.51 2.26 5.82
C GLY A 102 -17.90 2.53 4.37
#